data_AF-A0A520HG04-F1
#
_entry.id   AF-A0A520HG04-F1
#
_cell.length_a   1.000
_cell.length_b   1.000
_cell.length_c   1.000
_cell.angle_alpha   90.00
_cell.angle_beta   90.00
_cell.angle_gamma   90.00
#
_symmetry.space_group_name_H-M   'P 1'
#
loop_
_entity.id
_entity.type
_entity.pdbx_description
1 polymer ?
#
loop_
_entity_poly.entity_id
_entity_poly.type
_entity_poly.pdbx_seq_one_letter_code
_entity_poly.pdbx_strand_id
1 'polypeptide(L)' 'MFETLSERLGGVFDRLRGRGALVEADVRAAMREVRIALLEADVALPVVRD' A
#
# COMPACT_ATOMS: atom_id res chain seq x y z
N MET A 1 4.87 -7.49 14.52
CA MET A 1 3.96 -6.38 14.19
C MET A 1 4.38 -5.68 12.90
N PHE A 2 5.63 -5.22 12.77
CA PHE A 2 6.12 -4.57 11.55
C PHE A 2 6.39 -5.50 10.35
N GLU A 3 6.68 -6.78 10.57
CA GLU A 3 6.92 -7.74 9.47
C GLU A 3 5.69 -7.91 8.57
N THR A 4 4.50 -8.05 9.16
CA THR A 4 3.25 -8.19 8.40
C THR A 4 2.95 -6.95 7.55
N LEU A 5 3.27 -5.76 8.07
CA LEU A 5 3.16 -4.52 7.30
C LEU A 5 4.18 -4.48 6.17
N SER A 6 5.43 -4.84 6.44
CA SER A 6 6.51 -4.90 5.44
C SER A 6 6.19 -5.90 4.32
N GLU A 7 5.63 -7.07 4.63
CA GLU A 7 5.19 -8.05 3.62
C GLU A 7 4.07 -7.50 2.74
N ARG A 8 3.03 -6.89 3.36
CA ARG A 8 1.91 -6.31 2.60
C ARG A 8 2.37 -5.18 1.69
N LEU A 9 3.19 -4.26 2.19
CA LEU A 9 3.73 -3.18 1.38
C LEU A 9 4.64 -3.70 0.27
N GLY A 10 5.50 -4.69 0.56
CA GLY A 10 6.33 -5.37 -0.44
C GLY A 10 5.50 -5.92 -1.60
N GLY A 11 4.42 -6.67 -1.29
CA GLY A 11 3.53 -7.22 -2.30
C GLY A 11 2.74 -6.18 -3.12
N VAL A 12 2.49 -5.00 -2.57
CA VAL A 12 1.92 -3.86 -3.33
C VAL A 12 2.96 -3.31 -4.31
N PHE A 13 4.18 -3.06 -3.85
CA PHE A 13 5.24 -2.48 -4.69
C PHE A 13 5.74 -3.42 -5.78
N ASP A 14 5.77 -4.73 -5.53
CA ASP A 14 6.16 -5.73 -6.54
C ASP A 14 5.19 -5.75 -7.73
N ARG A 15 3.88 -5.58 -7.47
CA ARG A 15 2.86 -5.46 -8.52
C ARG A 15 3.03 -4.19 -9.36
N LEU A 16 3.58 -3.13 -8.79
CA LEU A 16 3.82 -1.87 -9.50
C LEU A 16 5.15 -1.89 -10.27
N ARG A 17 6.22 -2.48 -9.72
CA ARG A 17 7.56 -2.50 -10.33
C ARG A 17 7.62 -3.20 -11.69
N GLY A 18 6.76 -4.21 -11.93
CA GLY A 18 6.80 -5.01 -13.16
C GLY A 18 6.08 -4.43 -14.39
N ARG A 19 5.37 -3.29 -14.25
CA ARG A 19 4.45 -2.80 -15.29
C ARG A 19 5.04 -1.79 -16.27
N GLY A 20 6.26 -1.30 -16.04
CA GLY A 20 6.93 -0.31 -16.89
C GLY A 20 6.33 1.10 -16.76
N ALA A 21 5.12 1.31 -17.27
CA ALA A 21 4.37 2.55 -17.10
C ALA A 21 3.09 2.31 -16.29
N LEU A 22 2.89 3.08 -15.22
CA LEU A 22 1.70 2.98 -14.39
C LEU A 22 0.61 3.91 -14.91
N VAL A 23 -0.62 3.39 -14.98
CA VAL A 23 -1.80 4.21 -15.21
C VAL A 23 -2.42 4.67 -13.89
N GLU A 24 -3.19 5.75 -13.91
CA GLU A 24 -3.80 6.31 -12.70
C GLU A 24 -4.64 5.28 -11.92
N ALA A 25 -5.35 4.41 -12.63
CA ALA A 25 -6.14 3.34 -12.03
C ALA A 25 -5.30 2.38 -11.17
N ASP A 26 -4.10 2.03 -11.63
CA ASP A 26 -3.19 1.12 -10.94
C ASP A 26 -2.65 1.76 -9.65
N VAL A 27 -2.23 3.02 -9.74
CA VAL A 27 -1.76 3.79 -8.59
C VAL A 27 -2.88 3.94 -7.57
N ARG A 28 -4.10 4.26 -8.01
CA ARG A 28 -5.25 4.45 -7.12
C ARG A 28 -5.65 3.15 -6.43
N ALA A 29 -5.55 2.01 -7.11
CA ALA A 29 -5.77 0.69 -6.53
C ALA A 29 -4.71 0.34 -5.49
N ALA A 30 -3.43 0.51 -5.82
CA ALA A 30 -2.33 0.26 -4.89
C ALA A 30 -2.40 1.13 -3.62
N MET A 31 -2.67 2.44 -3.77
CA MET A 31 -2.83 3.35 -2.64
C MET A 31 -4.02 2.99 -1.74
N ARG A 32 -5.06 2.34 -2.28
CA ARG A 32 -6.17 1.82 -1.47
C ARG A 32 -5.72 0.65 -0.60
N GLU A 33 -4.95 -0.29 -1.14
CA GLU A 33 -4.39 -1.40 -0.36
C GLU A 33 -3.40 -0.92 0.69
N VAL A 34 -2.54 0.04 0.38
CA VAL A 34 -1.60 0.64 1.36
C VAL A 34 -2.38 1.21 2.56
N ARG A 35 -3.46 1.97 2.31
CA ARG A 35 -4.28 2.53 3.40
C ARG A 35 -4.93 1.45 4.25
N ILE A 36 -5.41 0.37 3.65
CA ILE A 36 -5.99 -0.76 4.38
C ILE A 36 -4.91 -1.42 5.25
N ALA A 37 -3.73 -1.70 4.69
CA ALA A 37 -2.62 -2.33 5.42
C ALA A 37 -2.15 -1.47 6.61
N LEU A 38 -2.15 -0.15 6.47
CA LEU A 38 -1.82 0.76 7.58
C LEU A 38 -2.89 0.72 8.69
N LEU A 39 -4.17 0.71 8.35
CA LEU A 39 -5.25 0.61 9.33
C LEU A 39 -5.26 -0.72 10.07
N GLU A 40 -4.99 -1.83 9.37
CA GLU A 40 -4.86 -3.17 9.97
C GLU A 40 -3.65 -3.29 10.91
N ALA A 41 -2.63 -2.45 10.72
CA ALA A 41 -1.44 -2.38 11.56
C ALA A 41 -1.58 -1.40 12.75
N ASP A 42 -2.81 -0.99 13.08
CA ASP A 42 -3.14 -0.03 14.15
C ASP A 42 -2.47 1.35 13.98
N VAL A 43 -2.22 1.78 12.73
CA VAL A 43 -1.69 3.12 12.45
C VAL A 43 -2.79 4.17 12.64
N ALA A 44 -2.43 5.30 13.25
CA ALA A 44 -3.36 6.39 13.52
C ALA A 44 -3.98 6.94 12.23
N LEU A 45 -5.29 7.20 12.26
CA LEU A 45 -6.06 7.68 11.11
C LEU A 45 -5.50 8.93 10.41
N PRO A 46 -4.94 9.94 11.13
CA PRO A 46 -4.28 11.07 10.47
C PRO A 46 -3.17 10.63 9.51
N VAL A 47 -2.34 9.66 9.92
CA VAL A 47 -1.21 9.15 9.13
C VAL A 47 -1.67 8.38 7.87
N VAL A 48 -2.86 7.77 7.90
CA VAL A 48 -3.40 7.03 6.76
C VAL A 48 -4.08 7.94 5.73
N ARG A 49 -4.57 9.09 6.18
CA ARG A 49 -5.39 10.00 5.38
C ARG A 49 -4.56 11.15 4.78
N ASP A 50 -3.50 11.57 5.46
CA ASP A 50 -2.58 12.63 5.05
C ASP A 50 -1.46 12.09 4.15
#